data_AF-M0EEL9-F1
#
_entry.id   AF-M0EEL9-F1
#
_cell.length_a   1.000
_cell.length_b   1.000
_cell.length_c   1.000
_cell.angle_alpha   90.00
_cell.angle_beta   90.00
_cell.angle_gamma   90.00
#
_symmetry.space_group_name_H-M   'P 1'
#
loop_
_entity.id
_entity.type
_entity.pdbx_description
1 polymer ?
#
loop_
_entity_poly.entity_id
_entity_poly.type
_entity_poly.pdbx_seq_one_letter_code
_entity_poly.pdbx_strand_id
1 'polypeptide(L)'
;MPSETSDPGGPPAACPACGETVPAGASFCPDCGADLGDPTDAAYCAECGEAFDDDDRFCSNCGASRSGGGPAASERERRATEDSDDRDPSPSRSASTPRESSRAFRRRVQDHLDAGWDIERDDGDRVVLVDRGIGSVGVHILLFIFTSGLGNLLYGWYHYSKLAERRRLVRGDETSARAPSSVEDTGRMETATAYVLTALLLLIGGWIGVMAATSGSPPAALIGLAFAGLGLGVAPPVRQRLDRRHGITKFGRQKTVDHRIVRPPESVDEPCVVCGEAFQRGLVSRRRDETVVAGVPVRTHSIRHNHYCVDCAQSELFGDRIGAPSLDEVADDASPFDAEFAGIDGEDDEGAGGEGADDESAGGEETDRNGKVDTAADDGESETGGGDDASDDSTEETATDSVREATDPTE
;
A
#
# COMPACT_ATOMS: atom_id res chain seq x y z
N MET A 1 -2.48 15.58 -55.69
CA MET A 1 -3.92 15.51 -55.36
C MET A 1 -4.07 16.12 -53.98
N PRO A 2 -4.94 17.14 -53.77
CA PRO A 2 -5.36 17.50 -52.43
C PRO A 2 -6.38 16.47 -51.93
N SER A 3 -6.27 16.06 -50.67
CA SER A 3 -7.19 15.12 -50.04
C SER A 3 -8.44 15.86 -49.58
N GLU A 4 -9.61 15.47 -50.07
CA GLU A 4 -10.88 15.95 -49.53
C GLU A 4 -11.17 15.22 -48.21
N THR A 5 -11.29 15.97 -47.11
CA THR A 5 -11.70 15.43 -45.80
C THR A 5 -13.22 15.41 -45.70
N SER A 6 -13.79 14.22 -45.43
CA SER A 6 -15.22 14.05 -45.21
C SER A 6 -15.73 14.89 -44.03
N ASP A 7 -16.85 15.58 -44.25
CA ASP A 7 -17.48 16.50 -43.29
C ASP A 7 -18.62 15.77 -42.53
N PRO A 8 -18.49 15.47 -41.23
CA PRO A 8 -19.56 14.89 -40.42
C PRO A 8 -20.50 16.00 -39.94
N GLY A 9 -21.55 16.27 -40.73
CA GLY A 9 -22.49 17.37 -40.53
C GLY A 9 -23.36 17.31 -39.26
N GLY A 10 -22.76 17.59 -38.10
CA GLY A 10 -23.43 18.03 -36.88
C GLY A 10 -23.11 19.52 -36.61
N PRO A 11 -24.00 20.28 -35.93
CA PRO A 11 -23.70 21.66 -35.57
C PRO A 11 -22.51 21.70 -34.59
N PRO A 12 -21.54 22.63 -34.76
CA PRO A 12 -20.39 22.73 -33.86
C PRO A 12 -20.86 23.14 -32.46
N ALA A 13 -20.36 22.44 -31.45
CA ALA A 13 -20.62 22.75 -30.05
C ALA A 13 -19.50 23.65 -29.49
N ALA A 14 -19.85 24.57 -28.59
CA ALA A 14 -18.85 25.35 -27.87
C ALA A 14 -18.32 24.55 -26.67
N CYS A 15 -16.99 24.55 -26.47
CA CYS A 15 -16.35 23.92 -25.33
C CYS A 15 -16.84 24.59 -24.02
N PRO A 16 -17.33 23.83 -23.03
CA PRO A 16 -17.80 24.40 -21.76
C PRO A 16 -16.67 24.97 -20.89
N ALA A 17 -15.40 24.59 -21.14
CA ALA A 17 -14.25 25.04 -20.36
C ALA A 17 -13.61 26.34 -20.88
N CYS A 18 -13.51 26.53 -22.20
CA CYS A 18 -12.87 27.71 -22.81
C CYS A 18 -13.78 28.56 -23.70
N GLY A 19 -14.97 28.05 -24.07
CA GLY A 19 -15.93 28.74 -24.95
C GLY A 19 -15.66 28.61 -26.46
N GLU A 20 -14.53 28.02 -26.86
CA GLU A 20 -14.14 27.90 -28.28
C GLU A 20 -14.97 26.83 -29.02
N THR A 21 -15.14 27.02 -30.32
CA THR A 21 -15.91 26.11 -31.20
C THR A 21 -15.18 24.80 -31.46
N VAL A 22 -15.85 23.68 -31.21
CA VAL A 22 -15.28 22.34 -31.33
C VAL A 22 -15.93 21.58 -32.50
N PRO A 23 -15.14 20.83 -33.31
CA PRO A 23 -15.67 19.89 -34.30
C PRO A 23 -16.65 18.88 -33.70
N ALA A 24 -17.70 18.55 -34.46
CA ALA A 24 -18.69 17.56 -34.03
C ALA A 24 -18.05 16.18 -33.82
N GLY A 25 -18.26 15.59 -32.64
CA GLY A 25 -17.73 14.27 -32.27
C GLY A 25 -16.28 14.25 -31.78
N ALA A 26 -15.66 15.40 -31.50
CA ALA A 26 -14.35 15.44 -30.86
C ALA A 26 -14.45 15.13 -29.35
N SER A 27 -13.75 14.09 -28.89
CA SER A 27 -13.67 13.73 -27.46
C SER A 27 -12.88 14.73 -26.61
N PHE A 28 -12.04 15.56 -27.24
CA PHE A 28 -11.22 16.57 -26.55
C PHE A 28 -11.25 17.90 -27.32
N CYS A 29 -11.25 19.01 -26.59
CA CYS A 29 -11.11 20.35 -27.17
C CYS A 29 -9.66 20.56 -27.66
N PRO A 30 -9.44 20.90 -28.95
CA PRO A 30 -8.09 21.07 -29.50
C PRO A 30 -7.34 22.27 -28.92
N ASP A 31 -8.04 23.30 -28.45
CA ASP A 31 -7.43 24.56 -27.97
C ASP A 31 -7.05 24.53 -26.48
N CYS A 32 -7.80 23.82 -25.64
CA CYS A 32 -7.56 23.78 -24.18
C CYS A 32 -7.33 22.39 -23.59
N GLY A 33 -7.50 21.32 -24.37
CA GLY A 33 -7.32 19.94 -23.92
C GLY A 33 -8.41 19.41 -22.97
N ALA A 34 -9.51 20.15 -22.75
CA ALA A 34 -10.63 19.67 -21.96
C ALA A 34 -11.32 18.47 -22.63
N ASP A 35 -11.60 17.43 -21.85
CA ASP A 35 -12.44 16.30 -22.26
C ASP A 35 -13.90 16.75 -22.45
N LEU A 36 -14.56 16.21 -23.46
CA LEU A 36 -15.91 16.55 -23.89
C LEU A 36 -16.88 15.35 -23.86
N GLY A 37 -16.38 14.16 -23.50
CA GLY A 37 -17.12 12.90 -23.51
C GLY A 37 -17.43 12.36 -24.91
N ASP A 38 -17.86 11.11 -24.99
CA ASP A 38 -18.40 10.54 -26.23
C ASP A 38 -19.92 10.82 -26.29
N PRO A 39 -20.46 11.48 -27.33
CA PRO A 39 -21.89 11.74 -27.45
C PRO A 39 -22.76 10.48 -27.60
N THR A 40 -22.16 9.28 -27.68
CA THR A 40 -22.84 7.98 -27.71
C THR A 40 -22.86 7.23 -26.36
N ASP A 41 -22.25 7.78 -25.31
CA ASP A 41 -22.17 7.12 -23.98
C ASP A 41 -23.56 6.95 -23.35
N ALA A 42 -24.08 5.71 -23.35
CA ALA A 42 -25.41 5.37 -22.90
C ALA A 42 -25.68 5.84 -21.45
N ALA A 43 -26.86 6.44 -21.21
CA ALA A 43 -27.25 6.92 -19.89
C ALA A 43 -27.69 5.81 -18.92
N TYR A 44 -28.05 4.63 -19.45
CA TYR A 44 -28.52 3.47 -18.68
C TYR A 44 -27.84 2.19 -19.16
N CYS A 45 -27.50 1.30 -18.23
CA CYS A 45 -26.83 0.04 -18.51
C CYS A 45 -27.75 -0.96 -19.23
N ALA A 46 -27.27 -1.52 -20.34
CA ALA A 46 -28.01 -2.52 -21.12
C ALA A 46 -28.27 -3.83 -20.34
N GLU A 47 -27.34 -4.24 -19.47
CA GLU A 47 -27.43 -5.53 -18.75
C GLU A 47 -28.34 -5.49 -17.51
N CYS A 48 -28.47 -4.33 -16.83
CA CYS A 48 -29.20 -4.25 -15.57
C CYS A 48 -30.14 -3.04 -15.40
N GLY A 49 -30.17 -2.11 -16.35
CA GLY A 49 -31.06 -0.95 -16.36
C GLY A 49 -30.69 0.20 -15.40
N GLU A 50 -29.64 0.09 -14.59
CA GLU A 50 -29.17 1.19 -13.72
C GLU A 50 -28.61 2.36 -14.54
N ALA A 51 -28.84 3.60 -14.09
CA ALA A 51 -28.21 4.78 -14.66
C ALA A 51 -26.68 4.78 -14.43
N PHE A 52 -25.91 5.21 -15.42
CA PHE A 52 -24.50 5.54 -15.23
C PHE A 52 -24.38 6.91 -14.54
N ASP A 53 -23.38 7.08 -13.67
CA ASP A 53 -22.96 8.42 -13.24
C ASP A 53 -22.15 9.09 -14.38
N ASP A 54 -22.04 10.41 -14.41
CA ASP A 54 -21.58 11.15 -15.62
C ASP A 54 -20.21 10.67 -16.16
N ASP A 55 -19.28 10.29 -15.27
CA ASP A 55 -17.94 9.77 -15.59
C ASP A 55 -17.80 8.23 -15.53
N ASP A 56 -18.86 7.47 -15.20
CA ASP A 56 -18.78 6.01 -15.05
C ASP A 56 -18.55 5.33 -16.42
N ARG A 57 -17.37 4.71 -16.65
CA ARG A 57 -17.11 3.84 -17.82
C ARG A 57 -17.73 2.44 -17.70
N PHE A 58 -18.10 2.04 -16.49
CA PHE A 58 -18.82 0.79 -16.19
C PHE A 58 -20.05 1.05 -15.34
N CYS A 59 -21.00 0.12 -15.40
CA CYS A 59 -22.22 0.20 -14.63
C CYS A 59 -21.95 0.04 -13.14
N SER A 60 -22.03 1.17 -12.44
CA SER A 60 -22.50 1.36 -11.06
C SER A 60 -23.10 0.15 -10.30
N ASN A 61 -23.95 -0.66 -10.94
CA ASN A 61 -24.75 -1.72 -10.33
C ASN A 61 -24.31 -3.15 -10.70
N CYS A 62 -23.90 -3.42 -11.96
CA CYS A 62 -23.56 -4.77 -12.43
C CYS A 62 -22.15 -4.93 -13.02
N GLY A 63 -21.42 -3.83 -13.25
CA GLY A 63 -20.05 -3.88 -13.80
C GLY A 63 -19.94 -4.01 -15.32
N ALA A 64 -21.03 -4.08 -16.08
CA ALA A 64 -20.98 -4.06 -17.55
C ALA A 64 -20.51 -2.69 -18.09
N SER A 65 -19.78 -2.66 -19.21
CA SER A 65 -19.24 -1.43 -19.80
C SER A 65 -20.33 -0.49 -20.33
N ARG A 66 -20.05 0.82 -20.32
CA ARG A 66 -20.92 1.88 -20.87
C ARG A 66 -20.83 1.97 -22.38
N SER A 67 -19.63 1.82 -22.91
CA SER A 67 -19.36 1.70 -24.34
C SER A 67 -19.78 0.29 -24.81
N GLY A 68 -21.03 0.17 -25.26
CA GLY A 68 -21.65 -1.09 -25.69
C GLY A 68 -21.08 -1.65 -26.99
N GLY A 69 -19.88 -2.23 -26.93
CA GLY A 69 -19.38 -3.13 -27.97
C GLY A 69 -20.19 -4.42 -27.96
N GLY A 70 -21.03 -4.63 -28.99
CA GLY A 70 -21.83 -5.84 -29.12
C GLY A 70 -20.99 -7.12 -29.23
N PRO A 71 -21.58 -8.31 -28.99
CA PRO A 71 -20.85 -9.56 -28.86
C PRO A 71 -20.26 -10.03 -30.19
N ALA A 72 -18.99 -9.69 -30.44
CA ALA A 72 -18.31 -9.99 -31.70
C ALA A 72 -16.83 -10.40 -31.53
N ALA A 73 -16.50 -11.17 -30.49
CA ALA A 73 -15.14 -11.67 -30.25
C ALA A 73 -15.04 -13.04 -29.53
N SER A 74 -15.93 -14.00 -29.81
CA SER A 74 -15.76 -15.38 -29.33
C SER A 74 -16.21 -16.47 -30.31
N GLU A 75 -15.91 -16.28 -31.60
CA GLU A 75 -15.89 -17.38 -32.58
C GLU A 75 -14.61 -17.29 -33.42
N ARG A 76 -13.48 -17.72 -32.85
CA ARG A 76 -12.27 -18.01 -33.65
C ARG A 76 -12.22 -19.50 -33.97
N GLU A 77 -12.95 -19.81 -35.03
CA GLU A 77 -13.11 -21.13 -35.57
C GLU A 77 -11.77 -21.77 -36.03
N ARG A 78 -11.53 -22.97 -35.50
CA ARG A 78 -10.85 -24.11 -36.13
C ARG A 78 -10.27 -23.83 -37.53
N ARG A 79 -9.01 -23.41 -37.61
CA ARG A 79 -8.23 -23.52 -38.85
C ARG A 79 -7.30 -24.72 -38.73
N ALA A 80 -7.77 -25.86 -39.23
CA ALA A 80 -6.89 -26.98 -39.52
C ALA A 80 -5.93 -26.54 -40.65
N THR A 81 -4.64 -26.50 -40.34
CA THR A 81 -3.59 -26.57 -41.35
C THR A 81 -3.08 -28.01 -41.35
N GLU A 82 -3.58 -28.78 -42.30
CA GLU A 82 -2.83 -29.93 -42.80
C GLU A 82 -1.57 -29.38 -43.45
N ASP A 83 -0.43 -29.51 -42.76
CA ASP A 83 0.85 -29.59 -43.45
C ASP A 83 1.66 -30.71 -42.81
N SER A 84 2.13 -31.61 -43.65
CA SER A 84 2.71 -32.89 -43.28
C SER A 84 4.22 -32.80 -43.40
N ASP A 85 4.93 -32.78 -42.27
CA ASP A 85 6.37 -33.01 -42.25
C ASP A 85 6.73 -34.06 -41.20
N ASP A 86 7.09 -35.25 -41.67
CA ASP A 86 7.51 -36.39 -40.87
C ASP A 86 8.84 -36.08 -40.15
N ARG A 87 8.75 -35.81 -38.84
CA ARG A 87 9.89 -36.00 -37.93
C ARG A 87 9.42 -36.40 -36.54
N ASP A 88 9.48 -37.71 -36.31
CA ASP A 88 9.28 -38.41 -35.05
C ASP A 88 10.48 -38.20 -34.10
N PRO A 89 10.27 -37.71 -32.86
CA PRO A 89 11.16 -37.98 -31.76
C PRO A 89 10.40 -38.64 -30.59
N SER A 90 10.11 -39.93 -30.76
CA SER A 90 9.90 -40.98 -29.75
C SER A 90 9.80 -40.47 -28.30
N PRO A 91 8.62 -40.49 -27.66
CA PRO A 91 8.42 -39.99 -26.30
C PRO A 91 9.04 -40.96 -25.28
N SER A 92 10.35 -40.85 -25.07
CA SER A 92 11.06 -41.62 -24.07
C SER A 92 11.52 -40.73 -22.91
N ARG A 93 11.01 -41.09 -21.72
CA ARG A 93 11.44 -40.69 -20.37
C ARG A 93 10.96 -39.33 -19.86
N SER A 94 10.16 -39.44 -18.80
CA SER A 94 9.89 -38.42 -17.78
C SER A 94 9.10 -37.20 -18.24
N ALA A 95 7.86 -37.13 -17.78
CA ALA A 95 7.17 -35.85 -17.63
C ALA A 95 7.94 -35.00 -16.61
N SER A 96 8.89 -34.20 -17.08
CA SER A 96 9.42 -33.12 -16.28
C SER A 96 8.32 -32.11 -16.08
N THR A 97 8.03 -31.75 -14.83
CA THR A 97 7.15 -30.61 -14.50
C THR A 97 7.57 -29.39 -15.32
N PRO A 98 6.62 -28.57 -15.82
CA PRO A 98 6.96 -27.35 -16.54
C PRO A 98 7.92 -26.52 -15.68
N ARG A 99 9.15 -26.33 -16.16
CA ARG A 99 10.16 -25.59 -15.40
C ARG A 99 9.72 -24.13 -15.32
N GLU A 100 9.26 -23.73 -14.14
CA GLU A 100 8.92 -22.33 -13.82
C GLU A 100 10.03 -21.40 -14.33
N SER A 101 9.66 -20.34 -15.04
CA SER A 101 10.65 -19.40 -15.59
C SER A 101 11.35 -18.65 -14.46
N SER A 102 12.59 -18.21 -14.68
CA SER A 102 13.33 -17.42 -13.69
C SER A 102 12.61 -16.10 -13.35
N ARG A 103 11.89 -15.52 -14.31
CA ARG A 103 11.01 -14.35 -14.11
C ARG A 103 9.83 -14.70 -13.18
N ALA A 104 9.14 -15.81 -13.39
CA ALA A 104 8.02 -16.26 -12.53
C ALA A 104 8.47 -16.56 -11.10
N PHE A 105 9.60 -17.28 -10.93
CA PHE A 105 10.19 -17.55 -9.62
C PHE A 105 10.54 -16.26 -8.87
N ARG A 106 11.18 -15.29 -9.55
CA ARG A 106 11.46 -13.97 -8.95
C ARG A 106 10.19 -13.21 -8.57
N ARG A 107 9.15 -13.19 -9.42
CA ARG A 107 7.84 -12.58 -9.10
C ARG A 107 7.25 -13.18 -7.81
N ARG A 108 7.35 -14.49 -7.62
CA ARG A 108 6.87 -15.19 -6.42
C ARG A 108 7.72 -14.98 -5.16
N VAL A 109 9.04 -14.84 -5.32
CA VAL A 109 9.91 -14.41 -4.21
C VAL A 109 9.51 -13.01 -3.77
N GLN A 110 9.33 -12.07 -4.71
CA GLN A 110 8.87 -10.71 -4.42
C GLN A 110 7.50 -10.68 -3.72
N ASP A 111 6.53 -11.52 -4.10
CA ASP A 111 5.25 -11.60 -3.39
C ASP A 111 5.41 -11.94 -1.89
N HIS A 112 6.43 -12.72 -1.52
CA HIS A 112 6.72 -12.99 -0.11
C HIS A 112 7.44 -11.81 0.56
N LEU A 113 8.32 -11.09 -0.14
CA LEU A 113 8.95 -9.87 0.40
C LEU A 113 7.92 -8.77 0.64
N ASP A 114 7.02 -8.54 -0.33
CA ASP A 114 5.84 -7.66 -0.22
C ASP A 114 4.94 -8.07 0.97
N ALA A 115 4.87 -9.36 1.29
CA ALA A 115 4.13 -9.89 2.44
C ALA A 115 4.87 -9.79 3.79
N GLY A 116 6.12 -9.29 3.82
CA GLY A 116 6.90 -9.06 5.04
C GLY A 116 7.98 -10.10 5.36
N TRP A 117 8.39 -10.96 4.42
CA TRP A 117 9.51 -11.88 4.61
C TRP A 117 10.85 -11.25 4.26
N ASP A 118 11.92 -11.59 5.01
CA ASP A 118 13.30 -11.26 4.67
C ASP A 118 14.00 -12.41 3.92
N ILE A 119 15.03 -12.09 3.12
CA ILE A 119 15.93 -13.10 2.54
C ILE A 119 17.03 -13.47 3.54
N GLU A 120 17.16 -14.77 3.86
CA GLU A 120 18.33 -15.31 4.59
C GLU A 120 19.42 -15.81 3.63
N ARG A 121 19.03 -16.39 2.49
CA ARG A 121 19.94 -16.86 1.45
C ARG A 121 19.26 -16.89 0.08
N ASP A 122 19.97 -16.43 -0.94
CA ASP A 122 19.60 -16.60 -2.34
C ASP A 122 20.64 -17.51 -3.04
N ASP A 123 20.20 -18.68 -3.49
CA ASP A 123 20.98 -19.63 -4.31
C ASP A 123 20.50 -19.61 -5.79
N GLY A 124 19.73 -18.59 -6.20
CA GLY A 124 19.20 -18.35 -7.56
C GLY A 124 18.03 -19.26 -7.99
N ASP A 125 18.18 -20.56 -7.79
CA ASP A 125 17.17 -21.59 -8.07
C ASP A 125 16.40 -22.01 -6.79
N ARG A 126 16.82 -21.45 -5.65
CA ARG A 126 16.28 -21.66 -4.31
C ARG A 126 16.51 -20.40 -3.51
N VAL A 127 15.50 -19.96 -2.76
CA VAL A 127 15.61 -18.84 -1.81
C VAL A 127 15.15 -19.33 -0.45
N VAL A 128 15.92 -19.04 0.59
CA VAL A 128 15.50 -19.24 1.98
C VAL A 128 15.06 -17.88 2.50
N LEU A 129 13.76 -17.80 2.79
CA LEU A 129 13.11 -16.68 3.43
C LEU A 129 13.01 -16.92 4.93
N VAL A 130 12.98 -15.84 5.69
CA VAL A 130 12.92 -15.85 7.14
C VAL A 130 12.08 -14.70 7.67
N ASP A 131 11.33 -14.94 8.73
CA ASP A 131 10.69 -13.91 9.55
C ASP A 131 11.47 -13.77 10.86
N ARG A 132 11.84 -12.54 11.22
CA ARG A 132 12.66 -12.24 12.40
C ARG A 132 11.96 -11.26 13.34
N GLY A 133 10.79 -11.67 13.83
CA GLY A 133 10.09 -10.96 14.91
C GLY A 133 10.88 -10.92 16.22
N ILE A 134 10.68 -9.86 16.99
CA ILE A 134 11.19 -9.74 18.38
C ILE A 134 10.39 -10.60 19.39
N GLY A 135 9.21 -11.09 18.99
CA GLY A 135 8.27 -11.81 19.85
C GLY A 135 7.07 -10.95 20.24
N SER A 136 6.29 -11.40 21.22
CA SER A 136 5.06 -10.71 21.63
C SER A 136 5.37 -9.42 22.39
N VAL A 137 4.80 -8.30 21.93
CA VAL A 137 4.92 -6.98 22.60
C VAL A 137 4.40 -7.04 24.05
N GLY A 138 3.38 -7.87 24.33
CA GLY A 138 2.85 -8.05 25.69
C GLY A 138 3.84 -8.74 26.63
N VAL A 139 4.55 -9.74 26.12
CA VAL A 139 5.66 -10.40 26.86
C VAL A 139 6.81 -9.40 27.07
N HIS A 140 7.11 -8.56 26.08
CA HIS A 140 8.11 -7.50 26.23
C HIS A 140 7.77 -6.46 27.31
N ILE A 141 6.50 -6.04 27.40
CA ILE A 141 6.04 -5.12 28.45
C ILE A 141 6.14 -5.79 29.83
N LEU A 142 5.72 -7.05 29.93
CA LEU A 142 5.79 -7.82 31.18
C LEU A 142 7.24 -8.01 31.64
N LEU A 143 8.13 -8.45 30.74
CA LEU A 143 9.55 -8.60 31.04
C LEU A 143 10.22 -7.25 31.35
N PHE A 144 9.82 -6.14 30.73
CA PHE A 144 10.31 -4.82 31.11
C PHE A 144 10.01 -4.51 32.59
N ILE A 145 8.76 -4.73 33.01
CA ILE A 145 8.30 -4.46 34.38
C ILE A 145 9.01 -5.35 35.41
N PHE A 146 9.16 -6.66 35.13
CA PHE A 146 9.68 -7.62 36.10
C PHE A 146 11.21 -7.84 36.06
N THR A 147 11.90 -7.40 35.00
CA THR A 147 13.34 -7.66 34.82
C THR A 147 14.16 -6.41 34.45
N SER A 148 13.56 -5.22 34.55
CA SER A 148 14.17 -3.93 34.18
C SER A 148 14.75 -3.89 32.76
N GLY A 149 14.22 -4.72 31.86
CA GLY A 149 14.64 -4.82 30.46
C GLY A 149 15.69 -5.90 30.13
N LEU A 150 16.35 -6.55 31.10
CA LEU A 150 17.30 -7.64 30.79
C LEU A 150 16.59 -8.84 30.13
N GLY A 151 15.40 -9.17 30.62
CA GLY A 151 14.54 -10.19 30.02
C GLY A 151 14.14 -9.85 28.58
N ASN A 152 13.99 -8.56 28.24
CA ASN A 152 13.67 -8.14 26.87
C ASN A 152 14.81 -8.42 25.89
N LEU A 153 16.05 -8.17 26.30
CA LEU A 153 17.22 -8.48 25.47
C LEU A 153 17.32 -9.99 25.24
N LEU A 154 17.14 -10.80 26.29
CA LEU A 154 17.21 -12.26 26.18
C LEU A 154 16.04 -12.86 25.38
N TYR A 155 14.81 -12.42 25.64
CA TYR A 155 13.60 -12.88 24.95
C TYR A 155 13.60 -12.46 23.48
N GLY A 156 13.92 -11.20 23.19
CA GLY A 156 14.05 -10.68 21.83
C GLY A 156 15.14 -11.41 21.04
N TRP A 157 16.32 -11.62 21.63
CA TRP A 157 17.39 -12.42 21.02
C TRP A 157 16.98 -13.88 20.79
N TYR A 158 16.28 -14.50 21.74
CA TYR A 158 15.80 -15.88 21.61
C TYR A 158 14.77 -16.01 20.48
N HIS A 159 13.78 -15.10 20.40
CA HIS A 159 12.83 -15.08 19.29
C HIS A 159 13.52 -14.85 17.95
N TYR A 160 14.32 -13.78 17.84
CA TYR A 160 15.03 -13.38 16.63
C TYR A 160 16.01 -14.46 16.09
N SER A 161 16.59 -15.30 16.97
CA SER A 161 17.63 -16.27 16.59
C SER A 161 17.19 -17.74 16.60
N LYS A 162 16.26 -18.14 17.47
CA LYS A 162 15.83 -19.55 17.65
C LYS A 162 14.41 -19.82 17.18
N LEU A 163 13.51 -18.85 17.27
CA LEU A 163 12.11 -18.99 16.84
C LEU A 163 11.81 -18.28 15.50
N ALA A 164 12.84 -17.78 14.82
CA ALA A 164 12.71 -17.22 13.47
C ALA A 164 12.09 -18.25 12.50
N GLU A 165 10.91 -17.95 11.98
CA GLU A 165 10.19 -18.80 11.03
C GLU A 165 10.99 -18.83 9.72
N ARG A 166 11.29 -20.03 9.19
CA ARG A 166 12.04 -20.18 7.93
C ARG A 166 11.20 -20.87 6.88
N ARG A 167 11.14 -20.29 5.68
CA ARG A 167 10.41 -20.82 4.53
C ARG A 167 11.38 -20.97 3.36
N ARG A 168 11.44 -22.15 2.74
CA ARG A 168 12.30 -22.41 1.59
C ARG A 168 11.47 -22.42 0.31
N LEU A 169 11.72 -21.45 -0.56
CA LEU A 169 11.20 -21.44 -1.93
C LEU A 169 12.16 -22.15 -2.89
N VAL A 170 11.60 -22.85 -3.87
CA VAL A 170 12.34 -23.62 -4.86
C VAL A 170 11.69 -23.40 -6.22
N ARG A 171 12.50 -23.19 -7.27
CA ARG A 171 11.96 -23.05 -8.62
C ARG A 171 11.22 -24.33 -9.03
N GLY A 172 9.97 -24.18 -9.49
CA GLY A 172 9.09 -25.27 -9.90
C GLY A 172 8.38 -26.01 -8.76
N ASP A 173 8.49 -25.55 -7.52
CA ASP A 173 7.60 -25.96 -6.42
C ASP A 173 6.28 -25.17 -6.46
N GLU A 174 5.21 -25.66 -5.85
CA GLU A 174 3.87 -25.03 -5.85
C GLU A 174 3.59 -24.16 -4.61
N THR A 175 4.58 -23.95 -3.74
CA THR A 175 4.44 -23.11 -2.53
C THR A 175 3.85 -21.73 -2.86
N SER A 176 2.63 -21.47 -2.37
CA SER A 176 1.94 -20.19 -2.47
C SER A 176 2.55 -19.12 -1.56
N ALA A 177 2.30 -17.84 -1.85
CA ALA A 177 2.61 -16.77 -0.92
C ALA A 177 1.75 -16.90 0.35
N ARG A 178 2.36 -16.62 1.51
CA ARG A 178 1.72 -16.53 2.82
C ARG A 178 2.36 -15.38 3.57
N ALA A 179 1.60 -14.58 4.33
CA ALA A 179 2.18 -13.67 5.31
C ALA A 179 2.91 -14.44 6.41
N PRO A 180 3.99 -13.90 7.00
CA PRO A 180 4.61 -14.46 8.18
C PRO A 180 3.72 -14.25 9.41
N SER A 181 3.85 -15.13 10.40
CA SER A 181 3.02 -15.12 11.62
C SER A 181 3.15 -13.82 12.43
N SER A 182 4.32 -13.18 12.42
CA SER A 182 4.58 -11.89 13.08
C SER A 182 3.68 -10.73 12.61
N VAL A 183 3.34 -10.70 11.31
CA VAL A 183 2.50 -9.65 10.71
C VAL A 183 1.03 -9.83 11.12
N GLU A 184 0.54 -11.08 11.14
CA GLU A 184 -0.83 -11.41 11.57
C GLU A 184 -1.06 -11.00 13.04
N ASP A 185 -0.10 -11.26 13.93
CA ASP A 185 -0.18 -10.88 15.33
C ASP A 185 -0.03 -9.36 15.53
N THR A 186 0.88 -8.70 14.80
CA THR A 186 1.08 -7.24 14.91
C THR A 186 -0.20 -6.47 14.62
N GLY A 187 -0.94 -6.81 13.55
CA GLY A 187 -2.21 -6.16 13.22
C GLY A 187 -3.31 -6.38 14.29
N ARG A 188 -3.33 -7.55 14.93
CA ARG A 188 -4.23 -7.82 16.07
C ARG A 188 -3.86 -6.98 17.30
N MET A 189 -2.56 -6.80 17.56
CA MET A 189 -2.08 -5.98 18.68
C MET A 189 -2.31 -4.48 18.45
N GLU A 190 -2.13 -3.97 17.23
CA GLU A 190 -2.41 -2.57 16.90
C GLU A 190 -3.90 -2.23 17.09
N THR A 191 -4.79 -3.07 16.57
CA THR A 191 -6.23 -2.88 16.74
C THR A 191 -6.65 -2.97 18.22
N ALA A 192 -6.15 -3.96 18.97
CA ALA A 192 -6.43 -4.10 20.39
C ALA A 192 -5.91 -2.90 21.22
N THR A 193 -4.68 -2.45 20.98
CA THR A 193 -4.09 -1.31 21.72
C THR A 193 -4.82 0.01 21.40
N ALA A 194 -5.24 0.23 20.16
CA ALA A 194 -6.06 1.38 19.80
C ALA A 194 -7.41 1.41 20.54
N TYR A 195 -8.08 0.26 20.71
CA TYR A 195 -9.31 0.16 21.51
C TYR A 195 -9.05 0.35 23.01
N VAL A 196 -7.97 -0.22 23.56
CA VAL A 196 -7.61 -0.04 24.99
C VAL A 196 -7.31 1.43 25.29
N LEU A 197 -6.53 2.11 24.43
CA LEU A 197 -6.23 3.53 24.59
C LEU A 197 -7.49 4.41 24.44
N THR A 198 -8.38 4.08 23.50
CA THR A 198 -9.69 4.71 23.36
C THR A 198 -10.51 4.57 24.65
N ALA A 199 -10.62 3.36 25.21
CA ALA A 199 -11.35 3.10 26.43
C ALA A 199 -10.73 3.83 27.64
N LEU A 200 -9.40 3.84 27.75
CA LEU A 200 -8.68 4.55 28.82
C LEU A 200 -8.93 6.06 28.78
N LEU A 201 -8.84 6.69 27.60
CA LEU A 201 -9.13 8.12 27.43
C LEU A 201 -10.59 8.47 27.77
N LEU A 202 -11.53 7.61 27.39
CA LEU A 202 -12.96 7.76 27.75
C LEU A 202 -13.20 7.61 29.26
N LEU A 203 -12.55 6.64 29.91
CA LEU A 203 -12.64 6.45 31.36
C LEU A 203 -12.05 7.63 32.13
N ILE A 204 -10.87 8.11 31.73
CA ILE A 204 -10.22 9.29 32.32
C ILE A 204 -11.08 10.54 32.11
N GLY A 205 -11.54 10.79 30.88
CA GLY A 205 -12.40 11.94 30.56
C GLY A 205 -13.73 11.92 31.31
N GLY A 206 -14.37 10.74 31.41
CA GLY A 206 -15.59 10.54 32.18
C GLY A 206 -15.39 10.74 33.68
N TRP A 207 -14.31 10.20 34.26
CA TRP A 207 -13.99 10.38 35.68
C TRP A 207 -13.70 11.84 36.03
N ILE A 208 -12.90 12.53 35.21
CA ILE A 208 -12.68 13.98 35.34
C ILE A 208 -13.99 14.75 35.22
N GLY A 209 -14.87 14.38 34.28
CA GLY A 209 -16.19 15.00 34.13
C GLY A 209 -17.09 14.85 35.37
N VAL A 210 -17.12 13.66 35.98
CA VAL A 210 -17.84 13.42 37.24
C VAL A 210 -17.25 14.23 38.39
N MET A 211 -15.92 14.26 38.53
CA MET A 211 -15.24 15.07 39.56
C MET A 211 -15.41 16.58 39.35
N ALA A 212 -15.49 17.04 38.11
CA ALA A 212 -15.79 18.44 37.77
C ALA A 212 -17.23 18.81 38.12
N ALA A 213 -18.19 17.90 37.93
CA ALA A 213 -19.58 18.09 38.30
C ALA A 213 -19.79 18.14 39.83
N THR A 214 -19.08 17.32 40.60
CA THR A 214 -19.17 17.34 42.08
C THR A 214 -18.43 18.52 42.71
N SER A 215 -17.35 19.01 42.09
CA SER A 215 -16.59 20.18 42.55
C SER A 215 -17.09 21.53 42.00
N GLY A 216 -17.99 21.52 41.01
CA GLY A 216 -18.50 22.73 40.36
C GLY A 216 -17.44 23.50 39.57
N SER A 217 -16.46 22.82 38.97
CA SER A 217 -15.31 23.43 38.27
C SER A 217 -15.44 23.38 36.74
N PRO A 218 -15.80 24.49 36.05
CA PRO A 218 -15.91 24.51 34.59
C PRO A 218 -14.60 24.17 33.85
N PRO A 219 -13.40 24.64 34.27
CA PRO A 219 -12.14 24.25 33.62
C PRO A 219 -11.89 22.75 33.66
N ALA A 220 -12.20 22.08 34.78
CA ALA A 220 -12.06 20.63 34.90
C ALA A 220 -13.03 19.89 33.96
N ALA A 221 -14.26 20.39 33.79
CA ALA A 221 -15.22 19.81 32.86
C ALA A 221 -14.75 19.91 31.40
N LEU A 222 -14.13 21.03 31.00
CA LEU A 222 -13.53 21.19 29.67
C LEU A 222 -12.37 20.20 29.44
N ILE A 223 -11.54 19.95 30.46
CA ILE A 223 -10.47 18.94 30.40
C ILE A 223 -11.07 17.54 30.21
N GLY A 224 -12.09 17.17 30.99
CA GLY A 224 -12.77 15.88 30.85
C GLY A 224 -13.38 15.67 29.46
N LEU A 225 -14.01 16.71 28.91
CA LEU A 225 -14.54 16.73 27.54
C LEU A 225 -13.42 16.63 26.48
N ALA A 226 -12.26 17.26 26.70
CA ALA A 226 -11.13 17.16 25.79
C ALA A 226 -10.55 15.73 25.76
N PHE A 227 -10.39 15.08 26.91
CA PHE A 227 -9.98 13.67 26.99
C PHE A 227 -11.00 12.72 26.32
N ALA A 228 -12.29 12.92 26.57
CA ALA A 228 -13.33 12.12 25.94
C ALA A 228 -13.39 12.34 24.41
N GLY A 229 -13.27 13.59 23.96
CA GLY A 229 -13.20 13.95 22.55
C GLY A 229 -11.97 13.39 21.83
N LEU A 230 -10.80 13.43 22.48
CA LEU A 230 -9.58 12.79 21.98
C LEU A 230 -9.75 11.27 21.90
N GLY A 231 -10.32 10.63 22.92
CA GLY A 231 -10.65 9.21 22.91
C GLY A 231 -11.53 8.82 21.72
N LEU A 232 -12.64 9.55 21.51
CA LEU A 232 -13.49 9.36 20.33
C LEU A 232 -12.76 9.63 19.01
N GLY A 233 -11.90 10.65 18.93
CA GLY A 233 -11.13 10.98 17.73
C GLY A 233 -10.04 9.97 17.37
N VAL A 234 -9.50 9.27 18.36
CA VAL A 234 -8.49 8.19 18.17
C VAL A 234 -9.16 6.83 17.92
N ALA A 235 -10.43 6.66 18.28
CA ALA A 235 -11.18 5.42 18.07
C ALA A 235 -11.08 4.93 16.61
N PRO A 236 -10.69 3.67 16.36
CA PRO A 236 -10.54 3.12 15.01
C PRO A 236 -11.71 3.41 14.04
N PRO A 237 -13.00 3.25 14.41
CA PRO A 237 -14.11 3.54 13.49
C PRO A 237 -14.31 5.04 13.19
N VAL A 238 -13.73 5.94 13.98
CA VAL A 238 -13.77 7.39 13.75
C VAL A 238 -12.59 7.83 12.89
N ARG A 239 -11.37 7.38 13.19
CA ARG A 239 -10.20 7.60 12.32
C ARG A 239 -10.46 7.13 10.90
N GLN A 240 -10.94 5.90 10.72
CA GLN A 240 -11.27 5.34 9.41
C GLN A 240 -12.38 6.11 8.65
N ARG A 241 -13.13 7.01 9.29
CA ARG A 241 -14.05 7.95 8.62
C ARG A 241 -13.38 9.29 8.28
N LEU A 242 -12.53 9.79 9.17
CA LEU A 242 -11.76 11.02 8.97
C LEU A 242 -10.68 10.88 7.90
N ASP A 243 -10.12 9.68 7.72
CA ASP A 243 -9.19 9.34 6.63
C ASP A 243 -9.90 9.32 5.26
N ARG A 244 -11.20 9.03 5.25
CA ARG A 244 -12.10 9.07 4.07
C ARG A 244 -12.87 10.39 3.94
N ARG A 245 -12.38 11.47 4.54
CA ARG A 245 -13.07 12.78 4.45
C ARG A 245 -12.99 13.35 3.04
N HIS A 246 -14.11 13.90 2.58
CA HIS A 246 -14.20 14.70 1.36
C HIS A 246 -13.97 16.18 1.68
N GLY A 247 -13.97 17.02 0.65
CA GLY A 247 -13.98 18.47 0.82
C GLY A 247 -15.15 18.92 1.71
N ILE A 248 -14.89 19.88 2.61
CA ILE A 248 -15.83 20.35 3.65
C ILE A 248 -17.17 20.87 3.12
N THR A 249 -17.26 21.18 1.83
CA THR A 249 -18.47 21.64 1.13
C THR A 249 -19.39 20.50 0.67
N LYS A 250 -18.99 19.23 0.80
CA LYS A 250 -19.81 18.08 0.39
C LYS A 250 -20.82 17.70 1.49
N PHE A 251 -22.09 17.66 1.12
CA PHE A 251 -23.23 17.26 1.95
C PHE A 251 -24.20 16.41 1.13
N GLY A 252 -24.92 15.49 1.76
CA GLY A 252 -25.96 14.68 1.12
C GLY A 252 -25.53 13.22 0.89
N ARG A 253 -26.12 12.55 -0.11
CA ARG A 253 -25.71 11.21 -0.53
C ARG A 253 -24.58 11.32 -1.55
N GLN A 254 -23.46 10.66 -1.28
CA GLN A 254 -22.31 10.59 -2.15
C GLN A 254 -21.99 9.12 -2.44
N LYS A 255 -21.85 8.78 -3.72
CA LYS A 255 -21.16 7.55 -4.15
C LYS A 255 -19.65 7.80 -4.06
N THR A 256 -18.91 6.83 -3.55
CA THR A 256 -17.43 6.86 -3.48
C THR A 256 -16.88 5.54 -3.98
N VAL A 257 -15.76 5.59 -4.69
CA VAL A 257 -15.08 4.42 -5.27
C VAL A 257 -13.63 4.46 -4.85
N ASP A 258 -13.19 3.48 -4.06
CA ASP A 258 -11.76 3.27 -3.75
C ASP A 258 -11.24 2.09 -4.56
N HIS A 259 -10.01 2.17 -5.04
CA HIS A 259 -9.32 1.08 -5.72
C HIS A 259 -8.20 0.51 -4.86
N ARG A 260 -8.13 -0.82 -4.72
CA ARG A 260 -7.06 -1.54 -4.03
C ARG A 260 -6.53 -2.67 -4.91
N ILE A 261 -5.22 -2.75 -5.07
CA ILE A 261 -4.58 -3.88 -5.77
C ILE A 261 -4.60 -5.10 -4.85
N VAL A 262 -5.04 -6.24 -5.38
CA VAL A 262 -4.95 -7.55 -4.72
C VAL A 262 -3.67 -8.25 -5.18
N ARG A 263 -2.90 -8.75 -4.21
CA ARG A 263 -1.66 -9.49 -4.42
C ARG A 263 -1.64 -10.70 -3.49
N PRO A 264 -1.04 -11.84 -3.89
CA PRO A 264 -0.71 -12.92 -2.98
C PRO A 264 0.04 -12.35 -1.76
N PRO A 265 -0.31 -12.74 -0.52
CA PRO A 265 -1.15 -13.89 -0.14
C PRO A 265 -2.66 -13.66 -0.15
N GLU A 266 -3.16 -12.45 -0.42
CA GLU A 266 -4.60 -12.19 -0.50
C GLU A 266 -5.19 -12.88 -1.73
N SER A 267 -6.01 -13.91 -1.52
CA SER A 267 -6.80 -14.57 -2.56
C SER A 267 -8.23 -14.04 -2.59
N VAL A 268 -8.78 -13.97 -3.80
CA VAL A 268 -10.18 -13.61 -4.06
C VAL A 268 -10.85 -14.84 -4.65
N ASP A 269 -12.01 -15.22 -4.12
CA ASP A 269 -12.80 -16.35 -4.64
C ASP A 269 -13.76 -15.90 -5.75
N GLU A 270 -14.12 -14.61 -5.79
CA GLU A 270 -14.96 -14.01 -6.82
C GLU A 270 -14.22 -13.91 -8.17
N PRO A 271 -14.82 -14.39 -9.27
CA PRO A 271 -14.23 -14.23 -10.61
C PRO A 271 -14.19 -12.77 -11.05
N CYS A 272 -13.37 -12.48 -12.07
CA CYS A 272 -13.34 -11.17 -12.72
C CYS A 272 -14.73 -10.81 -13.26
N VAL A 273 -15.23 -9.63 -12.91
CA VAL A 273 -16.53 -9.08 -13.35
C VAL A 273 -16.62 -8.89 -14.87
N VAL A 274 -15.48 -8.74 -15.55
CA VAL A 274 -15.43 -8.49 -17.01
C VAL A 274 -15.29 -9.77 -17.82
N CYS A 275 -14.29 -10.63 -17.53
CA CYS A 275 -14.04 -11.86 -18.30
C CYS A 275 -14.61 -13.14 -17.67
N GLY A 276 -15.05 -13.11 -16.40
CA GLY A 276 -15.54 -14.28 -15.67
C GLY A 276 -14.46 -15.25 -15.18
N GLU A 277 -13.17 -14.97 -15.41
CA GLU A 277 -12.07 -15.85 -15.03
C GLU A 277 -11.60 -15.63 -13.58
N ALA A 278 -11.13 -16.71 -12.94
CA ALA A 278 -10.50 -16.65 -11.63
C ALA A 278 -9.05 -16.13 -11.75
N PHE A 279 -8.62 -15.29 -10.80
CA PHE A 279 -7.31 -14.64 -10.85
C PHE A 279 -6.61 -14.63 -9.48
N GLN A 280 -5.28 -14.63 -9.47
CA GLN A 280 -4.47 -14.52 -8.23
C GLN A 280 -3.98 -13.09 -7.94
N ARG A 281 -4.01 -12.21 -8.95
CA ARG A 281 -3.60 -10.80 -8.88
C ARG A 281 -4.60 -9.98 -9.66
N GLY A 282 -4.92 -8.79 -9.16
CA GLY A 282 -5.96 -7.97 -9.79
C GLY A 282 -6.25 -6.68 -9.03
N LEU A 283 -7.40 -6.10 -9.33
CA LEU A 283 -7.91 -4.88 -8.72
C LEU A 283 -9.27 -5.14 -8.06
N VAL A 284 -9.43 -4.70 -6.82
CA VAL A 284 -10.73 -4.60 -6.15
C VAL A 284 -11.14 -3.14 -6.15
N SER A 285 -12.27 -2.85 -6.80
CA SER A 285 -12.96 -1.58 -6.70
C SER A 285 -14.03 -1.69 -5.62
N ARG A 286 -13.92 -0.88 -4.57
CA ARG A 286 -14.84 -0.85 -3.44
C ARG A 286 -15.72 0.39 -3.53
N ARG A 287 -16.96 0.18 -3.95
CA ARG A 287 -17.98 1.23 -4.08
C ARG A 287 -18.79 1.36 -2.79
N ARG A 288 -18.99 2.57 -2.30
CA ARG A 288 -19.84 2.86 -1.14
C ARG A 288 -20.83 3.95 -1.48
N ASP A 289 -22.02 3.83 -0.90
CA ASP A 289 -23.03 4.88 -0.92
C ASP A 289 -23.16 5.42 0.51
N GLU A 290 -22.69 6.65 0.73
CA GLU A 290 -22.54 7.23 2.06
C GLU A 290 -23.30 8.57 2.18
N THR A 291 -23.98 8.78 3.32
CA THR A 291 -24.38 10.12 3.73
C THR A 291 -23.18 10.86 4.29
N VAL A 292 -22.85 11.98 3.67
CA VAL A 292 -21.75 12.87 4.02
C VAL A 292 -22.32 14.17 4.62
N VAL A 293 -21.69 14.67 5.67
CA VAL A 293 -22.01 15.96 6.31
C VAL A 293 -20.70 16.70 6.54
N ALA A 294 -20.58 17.91 5.99
CA ALA A 294 -19.36 18.74 6.06
C ALA A 294 -18.09 17.97 5.62
N GLY A 295 -18.21 17.17 4.56
CA GLY A 295 -17.13 16.29 4.07
C GLY A 295 -16.94 14.99 4.86
N VAL A 296 -17.52 14.79 6.04
CA VAL A 296 -17.34 13.57 6.86
C VAL A 296 -18.43 12.52 6.55
N PRO A 297 -18.07 11.26 6.23
CA PRO A 297 -19.05 10.19 6.04
C PRO A 297 -19.67 9.76 7.38
N VAL A 298 -20.92 10.16 7.61
CA VAL A 298 -21.67 9.86 8.86
C VAL A 298 -22.42 8.53 8.80
N ARG A 299 -22.81 8.06 7.61
CA ARG A 299 -23.50 6.76 7.45
C ARG A 299 -23.24 6.13 6.09
N THR A 300 -22.63 4.95 6.08
CA THR A 300 -22.59 4.06 4.90
C THR A 300 -23.92 3.31 4.80
N HIS A 301 -24.58 3.33 3.64
CA HIS A 301 -25.85 2.63 3.38
C HIS A 301 -25.65 1.32 2.63
N SER A 302 -24.73 1.30 1.67
CA SER A 302 -24.33 0.09 0.96
C SER A 302 -22.83 0.11 0.70
N ILE A 303 -22.25 -1.09 0.60
CA ILE A 303 -20.87 -1.34 0.18
C ILE A 303 -20.95 -2.47 -0.83
N ARG A 304 -20.27 -2.32 -1.98
CA ARG A 304 -20.10 -3.37 -2.98
C ARG A 304 -18.63 -3.46 -3.36
N HIS A 305 -18.24 -4.63 -3.84
CA HIS A 305 -16.88 -4.90 -4.30
C HIS A 305 -16.99 -5.50 -5.70
N ASN A 306 -16.26 -4.90 -6.65
CA ASN A 306 -16.09 -5.46 -7.98
C ASN A 306 -14.64 -5.90 -8.12
N HIS A 307 -14.45 -7.07 -8.71
CA HIS A 307 -13.18 -7.78 -8.78
C HIS A 307 -12.75 -7.86 -10.25
N TYR A 308 -11.53 -7.44 -10.56
CA TYR A 308 -10.99 -7.38 -11.92
C TYR A 308 -9.62 -8.07 -11.96
N CYS A 309 -9.38 -8.91 -12.98
CA CYS A 309 -8.03 -9.41 -13.24
C CYS A 309 -7.10 -8.26 -13.68
N VAL A 310 -5.78 -8.51 -13.74
CA VAL A 310 -4.79 -7.51 -14.15
C VAL A 310 -5.11 -6.93 -15.54
N ASP A 311 -5.43 -7.79 -16.50
CA ASP A 311 -5.61 -7.39 -17.90
C ASP A 311 -6.83 -6.49 -18.09
N CYS A 312 -8.00 -6.89 -17.57
CA CYS A 312 -9.22 -6.07 -17.61
C CYS A 312 -9.13 -4.80 -16.75
N ALA A 313 -8.29 -4.76 -15.71
CA ALA A 313 -8.02 -3.53 -14.97
C ALA A 313 -7.07 -2.59 -15.74
N GLN A 314 -6.15 -3.14 -16.55
CA GLN A 314 -5.18 -2.37 -17.31
C GLN A 314 -5.80 -1.73 -18.57
N SER A 315 -6.64 -2.45 -19.31
CA SER A 315 -7.33 -1.94 -20.50
C SER A 315 -8.14 -0.67 -20.20
N GLU A 316 -8.66 -0.55 -18.99
CA GLU A 316 -9.51 0.55 -18.55
C GLU A 316 -8.72 1.77 -18.06
N LEU A 317 -7.58 1.55 -17.40
CA LEU A 317 -6.72 2.65 -16.92
C LEU A 317 -5.90 3.30 -18.04
N PHE A 318 -5.62 2.57 -19.12
CA PHE A 318 -4.73 3.03 -20.19
C PHE A 318 -5.39 3.11 -21.58
N GLY A 319 -6.63 2.61 -21.70
CA GLY A 319 -7.34 2.38 -22.96
C GLY A 319 -6.78 1.17 -23.73
N ASP A 320 -7.53 0.71 -24.74
CA ASP A 320 -7.03 -0.22 -25.76
C ASP A 320 -5.98 0.47 -26.65
N ARG A 321 -4.78 0.70 -26.10
CA ARG A 321 -3.60 1.08 -26.88
C ARG A 321 -3.12 -0.13 -27.66
N ILE A 322 -3.73 -0.35 -28.82
CA ILE A 322 -3.24 -1.25 -29.86
C ILE A 322 -1.77 -0.89 -30.13
N GLY A 323 -0.84 -1.73 -29.67
CA GLY A 323 0.60 -1.51 -29.81
C GLY A 323 1.36 -1.07 -28.56
N ALA A 324 0.75 -1.05 -27.36
CA ALA A 324 1.54 -1.16 -26.14
C ALA A 324 2.17 -2.56 -26.08
N PRO A 325 3.51 -2.72 -26.09
CA PRO A 325 4.12 -4.04 -26.04
C PRO A 325 3.75 -4.73 -24.73
N SER A 326 3.51 -6.04 -24.78
CA SER A 326 3.22 -6.80 -23.57
C SER A 326 4.41 -6.72 -22.61
N LEU A 327 4.15 -6.78 -21.29
CA LEU A 327 5.20 -6.71 -20.28
C LEU A 327 6.19 -7.89 -20.34
N ASP A 328 5.90 -8.91 -21.15
CA ASP A 328 6.80 -10.02 -21.44
C ASP A 328 7.65 -9.78 -22.71
N GLU A 329 7.22 -8.95 -23.69
CA GLU A 329 8.02 -8.55 -24.87
C GLU A 329 9.10 -7.51 -24.54
N VAL A 330 8.80 -6.50 -23.72
CA VAL A 330 9.79 -5.48 -23.30
C VAL A 330 10.96 -6.09 -22.50
N ALA A 331 10.77 -7.30 -21.98
CA ALA A 331 11.75 -7.99 -21.15
C ALA A 331 12.84 -8.74 -21.93
N ASP A 332 12.73 -8.87 -23.25
CA ASP A 332 13.67 -9.63 -24.09
C ASP A 332 14.67 -8.74 -24.86
N ASP A 333 14.44 -7.43 -24.98
CA ASP A 333 15.33 -6.48 -25.68
C ASP A 333 16.24 -5.67 -24.73
N ALA A 334 16.41 -6.13 -23.49
CA ALA A 334 17.37 -5.59 -22.52
C ALA A 334 18.79 -6.13 -22.79
N SER A 335 19.31 -5.87 -23.99
CA SER A 335 20.73 -6.05 -24.30
C SER A 335 21.56 -4.99 -23.54
N PRO A 336 22.78 -5.30 -23.04
CA PRO A 336 23.63 -4.30 -22.41
C PRO A 336 24.05 -3.26 -23.44
N PHE A 337 23.79 -1.98 -23.17
CA PHE A 337 24.42 -0.89 -23.92
C PHE A 337 25.88 -0.78 -23.48
N ASP A 338 26.77 -1.37 -24.27
CA ASP A 338 28.22 -1.24 -24.09
C ASP A 338 28.68 0.21 -24.26
N ALA A 339 29.74 0.57 -23.52
CA ALA A 339 30.26 1.92 -23.46
C ALA A 339 31.14 2.25 -24.67
N GLU A 340 30.69 3.16 -25.53
CA GLU A 340 31.57 3.80 -26.52
C GLU A 340 31.19 5.29 -26.73
N PHE A 341 31.78 6.16 -25.89
CA PHE A 341 31.96 7.57 -26.23
C PHE A 341 33.38 8.00 -25.88
N ALA A 342 34.29 7.78 -26.83
CA ALA A 342 35.65 8.27 -26.78
C ALA A 342 36.04 8.80 -28.18
N GLY A 343 36.58 10.01 -28.23
CA GLY A 343 37.24 10.56 -29.43
C GLY A 343 36.39 11.47 -30.31
N ILE A 344 36.28 12.74 -29.92
CA ILE A 344 36.56 13.85 -30.85
C ILE A 344 37.49 14.84 -30.11
N ASP A 345 38.75 14.77 -30.51
CA ASP A 345 39.79 15.80 -30.61
C ASP A 345 39.31 17.27 -30.40
N GLY A 346 40.07 18.19 -29.80
CA GLY A 346 41.50 18.18 -29.48
C GLY A 346 42.19 19.37 -30.14
N GLU A 347 42.24 20.52 -29.46
CA GLU A 347 43.03 21.70 -29.85
C GLU A 347 43.50 22.45 -28.59
N ASP A 348 44.77 22.85 -28.60
CA ASP A 348 45.53 23.33 -27.44
C ASP A 348 45.46 24.87 -27.28
N ASP A 349 45.55 25.36 -26.04
CA ASP A 349 46.41 26.54 -25.77
C ASP A 349 46.90 26.54 -24.31
N GLU A 350 48.06 27.15 -24.06
CA GLU A 350 48.78 27.13 -22.79
C GLU A 350 48.45 28.34 -21.88
N GLY A 351 48.88 28.27 -20.62
CA GLY A 351 49.49 29.45 -20.00
C GLY A 351 49.01 29.88 -18.60
N ALA A 352 49.84 29.53 -17.60
CA ALA A 352 50.17 30.32 -16.40
C ALA A 352 49.07 30.78 -15.41
N GLY A 353 49.40 30.71 -14.12
CA GLY A 353 48.58 31.25 -13.03
C GLY A 353 48.90 32.69 -12.65
N GLY A 354 48.12 33.23 -11.71
CA GLY A 354 48.34 34.55 -11.09
C GLY A 354 47.37 34.77 -9.92
N GLU A 355 47.85 35.37 -8.84
CA GLU A 355 47.08 35.70 -7.63
C GLU A 355 46.55 37.15 -7.69
N GLY A 356 45.42 37.42 -7.00
CA GLY A 356 44.86 38.76 -6.79
C GLY A 356 44.12 39.38 -7.99
N ALA A 357 43.36 40.48 -7.86
CA ALA A 357 42.89 41.19 -6.67
C ALA A 357 41.74 42.17 -7.05
N ASP A 358 40.81 42.41 -6.11
CA ASP A 358 40.06 43.66 -5.86
C ASP A 358 39.04 44.27 -6.88
N ASP A 359 38.27 45.26 -6.37
CA ASP A 359 37.28 46.18 -6.99
C ASP A 359 35.91 45.57 -7.43
N GLU A 360 34.76 45.72 -6.74
CA GLU A 360 34.02 46.83 -6.08
C GLU A 360 32.91 47.51 -6.91
N SER A 361 31.70 47.54 -6.32
CA SER A 361 30.54 48.45 -6.52
C SER A 361 29.21 47.70 -6.74
N ALA A 362 28.29 47.56 -5.77
CA ALA A 362 27.50 48.57 -5.00
C ALA A 362 26.15 48.91 -5.67
N GLY A 363 25.03 49.16 -4.98
CA GLY A 363 24.71 49.07 -3.52
C GLY A 363 23.49 48.16 -3.29
N GLY A 364 22.98 47.90 -2.09
CA GLY A 364 22.63 48.81 -0.97
C GLY A 364 21.11 48.65 -0.74
N GLU A 365 20.61 48.29 0.44
CA GLU A 365 20.53 49.15 1.63
C GLU A 365 20.36 48.33 2.94
N GLU A 366 20.84 48.87 4.07
CA GLU A 366 20.84 48.24 5.41
C GLU A 366 19.47 48.46 6.13
N THR A 367 19.16 47.95 7.34
CA THR A 367 19.77 48.34 8.64
C THR A 367 19.69 47.27 9.74
N ASP A 368 20.76 47.21 10.55
CA ASP A 368 20.93 46.45 11.79
C ASP A 368 19.98 46.75 12.97
N ARG A 369 19.96 45.82 13.95
CA ARG A 369 20.45 46.13 15.32
C ARG A 369 20.89 44.89 16.11
N ASN A 370 22.13 44.94 16.60
CA ASN A 370 22.82 43.93 17.41
C ASN A 370 22.59 44.14 18.93
N GLY A 371 22.89 43.13 19.76
CA GLY A 371 22.72 43.19 21.22
C GLY A 371 23.29 42.00 22.00
N LYS A 372 24.62 41.92 22.12
CA LYS A 372 25.37 40.95 22.94
C LYS A 372 25.72 41.51 24.33
N VAL A 373 25.67 40.70 25.40
CA VAL A 373 26.60 40.72 26.58
C VAL A 373 26.71 39.31 27.19
N ASP A 374 27.91 38.95 27.69
CA ASP A 374 28.34 37.66 28.26
C ASP A 374 28.33 37.60 29.81
N THR A 375 28.28 36.39 30.40
CA THR A 375 29.02 35.89 31.60
C THR A 375 28.54 34.45 31.92
N ALA A 376 29.30 33.38 32.21
CA ALA A 376 30.63 33.10 32.78
C ALA A 376 30.66 32.73 34.29
N ALA A 377 31.33 31.60 34.59
CA ALA A 377 31.87 31.09 35.87
C ALA A 377 30.94 30.58 37.00
N ASP A 378 31.27 29.54 37.80
CA ASP A 378 32.16 28.34 37.65
C ASP A 378 31.94 27.35 38.84
N ASP A 379 32.76 26.28 38.97
CA ASP A 379 32.99 25.38 40.14
C ASP A 379 31.89 24.34 40.54
N GLY A 380 32.18 23.14 41.07
CA GLY A 380 33.45 22.42 41.29
C GLY A 380 33.32 21.22 42.26
N GLU A 381 34.10 20.14 42.04
CA GLU A 381 34.50 19.08 43.01
C GLU A 381 33.41 18.16 43.66
N SER A 382 33.73 17.02 44.31
CA SER A 382 34.39 15.75 43.92
C SER A 382 34.62 14.90 45.19
N GLU A 383 34.45 13.56 45.13
CA GLU A 383 35.00 12.55 46.10
C GLU A 383 34.47 12.58 47.57
N THR A 384 34.56 11.56 48.45
CA THR A 384 34.85 10.09 48.41
C THR A 384 34.31 9.39 49.69
N GLY A 385 34.20 8.04 49.68
CA GLY A 385 34.11 7.17 50.87
C GLY A 385 32.71 7.03 51.52
N GLY A 386 32.36 5.95 52.22
CA GLY A 386 33.05 4.68 52.56
C GLY A 386 32.40 4.05 53.81
N GLY A 387 32.38 2.73 53.96
CA GLY A 387 31.85 2.06 55.18
C GLY A 387 31.30 0.65 54.94
N ASP A 388 31.76 -0.30 55.77
CA ASP A 388 31.59 -1.76 55.62
C ASP A 388 30.48 -2.36 56.52
N ASP A 389 30.46 -3.70 56.55
CA ASP A 389 29.99 -4.61 57.61
C ASP A 389 28.54 -5.17 57.63
N ALA A 390 28.47 -6.46 57.24
CA ALA A 390 28.20 -7.61 58.13
C ALA A 390 26.82 -8.35 58.13
N SER A 391 26.98 -9.68 57.98
CA SER A 391 26.24 -10.80 58.62
C SER A 391 24.91 -11.34 58.08
N ASP A 392 24.99 -12.63 57.72
CA ASP A 392 24.13 -13.76 58.11
C ASP A 392 22.61 -13.60 58.25
N ASP A 393 21.85 -14.39 57.49
CA ASP A 393 21.21 -15.60 58.08
C ASP A 393 20.94 -16.67 57.00
N SER A 394 20.81 -17.92 57.43
CA SER A 394 20.52 -19.09 56.60
C SER A 394 19.05 -19.48 56.68
N THR A 395 18.51 -20.13 55.63
CA THR A 395 17.77 -21.40 55.81
C THR A 395 17.47 -22.08 54.47
N GLU A 396 17.73 -23.38 54.44
CA GLU A 396 17.22 -24.31 53.44
C GLU A 396 15.71 -24.55 53.65
N GLU A 397 14.97 -24.86 52.58
CA GLU A 397 14.00 -25.97 52.64
C GLU A 397 13.94 -26.69 51.28
N THR A 398 13.52 -27.95 51.33
CA THR A 398 13.91 -28.98 50.36
C THR A 398 12.92 -29.18 49.21
N ALA A 399 13.44 -29.73 48.11
CA ALA A 399 12.64 -30.20 46.99
C ALA A 399 11.78 -31.42 47.36
N THR A 400 10.60 -31.52 46.76
CA THR A 400 10.01 -32.83 46.42
C THR A 400 9.66 -32.88 44.93
N ASP A 401 10.25 -33.86 44.25
CA ASP A 401 9.93 -34.28 42.88
C ASP A 401 8.77 -35.28 42.92
N SER A 402 7.81 -35.15 42.01
CA SER A 402 6.87 -36.22 41.65
C SER A 402 6.18 -35.96 40.31
N VAL A 403 6.86 -36.39 39.24
CA VAL A 403 6.33 -37.33 38.23
C VAL A 403 4.90 -37.11 37.67
N ARG A 404 4.86 -36.83 36.36
CA ARG A 404 3.90 -37.28 35.33
C ARG A 404 2.62 -38.00 35.80
N GLU A 405 1.48 -37.58 35.24
CA GLU A 405 0.67 -38.52 34.44
C GLU A 405 0.02 -37.78 33.26
N ALA A 406 -0.11 -38.47 32.12
CA ALA A 406 -0.69 -37.93 30.89
C ALA A 406 -1.94 -38.73 30.53
N THR A 407 -3.07 -38.04 30.35
CA THR A 407 -4.29 -38.61 29.77
C THR A 407 -4.98 -37.62 28.84
N ASP A 408 -5.03 -38.03 27.58
CA ASP A 408 -5.92 -37.68 26.48
C ASP A 408 -6.54 -39.05 26.06
N PRO A 409 -7.70 -39.21 25.38
CA PRO A 409 -8.55 -38.19 24.72
C PRO A 409 -10.08 -38.38 24.91
N THR A 410 -10.88 -37.72 24.05
CA THR A 410 -12.33 -37.90 23.74
C THR A 410 -13.32 -37.45 24.83
N GLU A 411 -14.39 -36.69 24.54
CA GLU A 411 -15.28 -36.67 23.34
C GLU A 411 -15.36 -35.33 22.58
#